data_AF-M1VZZ4-F1
#
_entry.id   AF-M1VZZ4-F1
#
_cell.length_a   1.000
_cell.length_b   1.000
_cell.length_c   1.000
_cell.angle_alpha   90.00
_cell.angle_beta   90.00
_cell.angle_gamma   90.00
#
_symmetry.space_group_name_H-M   'P 1'
#
loop_
_entity.id
_entity.type
_entity.pdbx_description
1 polymer ?
#
loop_
_entity_poly.entity_id
_entity_poly.type
_entity_poly.pdbx_seq_one_letter_code
_entity_poly.pdbx_strand_id
1 'polypeptide(L)'
;MRPLLTRSDRGRETPLWVAAQATLADANPVTVTYEDANGNQRTFTQGNQINSCHHYGQSIRNVRIESWWRLLRGAVAQPWIRYFNLLASRTEFDGTLADQIALYAIYGSIIRDMFANFVQLSNSHTIRKQANREHVVSGQPIDLYNSDSVQNWGVRINEDDNADDRMALNQMLDPLESVDIDRLLAEETEVWCDARLQEVGFFEATITDKKEPHREFYLRLREQVRAHQDSGAQPILQLSPIPLGGLSEYMSLIDGFNRRREDSSPRGNPIPPEFLEVNGSY
;
A
#
# COMPACT_ATOMS: atom_id res chain seq x y z
N MET A 1 14.57 -2.92 -0.75
CA MET A 1 14.98 -3.04 0.67
C MET A 1 13.80 -3.62 1.43
N ARG A 2 14.04 -4.51 2.39
CA ARG A 2 13.03 -5.02 3.33
C ARG A 2 13.36 -4.57 4.76
N PRO A 3 12.40 -4.45 5.68
CA PRO A 3 12.73 -4.21 7.09
C PRO A 3 13.46 -5.43 7.68
N LEU A 4 14.33 -5.22 8.68
CA LEU A 4 14.88 -6.33 9.47
C LEU A 4 13.72 -7.10 10.14
N LEU A 5 12.87 -6.41 10.88
CA LEU A 5 11.74 -7.02 11.60
C LEU A 5 10.42 -6.37 11.20
N THR A 6 9.35 -7.16 11.17
CA THR A 6 7.99 -6.65 10.97
C THR A 6 7.14 -6.87 12.21
N ARG A 7 6.19 -5.97 12.44
CA ARG A 7 5.20 -6.09 13.51
C ARG A 7 3.85 -5.67 12.98
N SER A 8 2.84 -6.47 13.24
CA SER A 8 1.45 -6.13 12.92
C SER A 8 0.47 -6.81 13.87
N ASP A 9 -0.79 -6.40 13.78
CA ASP A 9 -1.89 -7.13 14.39
C ASP A 9 -2.26 -8.37 13.55
N ARG A 10 -3.32 -9.07 13.95
CA ARG A 10 -3.81 -10.25 13.21
C ARG A 10 -4.84 -9.86 12.15
N GLY A 11 -4.58 -8.78 11.40
CA GLY A 11 -5.37 -8.38 10.24
C GLY A 11 -5.44 -9.46 9.15
N ARG A 12 -6.37 -9.30 8.22
CA ARG A 12 -6.65 -10.29 7.16
C ARG A 12 -5.48 -10.42 6.18
N GLU A 13 -4.76 -9.34 5.95
CA GLU A 13 -3.62 -9.21 5.03
C GLU A 13 -2.28 -9.54 5.71
N THR A 14 -2.22 -9.50 7.04
CA THR A 14 -1.01 -9.79 7.81
C THR A 14 -0.32 -11.07 7.36
N PRO A 15 -1.03 -12.20 7.17
CA PRO A 15 -0.35 -13.43 6.84
C PRO A 15 0.45 -13.38 5.53
N LEU A 16 -0.03 -12.65 4.49
CA LEU A 16 0.69 -12.45 3.23
C LEU A 16 2.01 -11.70 3.45
N TRP A 17 1.95 -10.60 4.19
CA TRP A 17 3.14 -9.83 4.53
C TRP A 17 4.14 -10.65 5.36
N VAL A 18 3.66 -11.44 6.32
CA VAL A 18 4.50 -12.30 7.16
C VAL A 18 5.21 -13.37 6.34
N ALA A 19 4.50 -14.01 5.40
CA ALA A 19 5.06 -15.01 4.51
C ALA A 19 6.13 -14.42 3.58
N ALA A 20 5.88 -13.22 3.02
CA ALA A 20 6.84 -12.51 2.19
C ALA A 20 8.11 -12.13 2.99
N GLN A 21 7.94 -11.61 4.21
CA GLN A 21 9.06 -11.26 5.08
C GLN A 21 9.90 -12.50 5.45
N ALA A 22 9.25 -13.61 5.80
CA ALA A 22 9.95 -14.85 6.17
C ALA A 22 10.70 -15.46 4.97
N THR A 23 10.09 -15.41 3.77
CA THR A 23 10.72 -15.91 2.53
C THR A 23 11.99 -15.11 2.21
N LEU A 24 11.93 -13.78 2.28
CA LEU A 24 13.11 -12.95 2.02
C LEU A 24 14.16 -13.01 3.15
N ALA A 25 13.73 -13.24 4.40
CA ALA A 25 14.64 -13.42 5.53
C ALA A 25 15.41 -14.74 5.46
N ASP A 26 14.79 -15.80 4.96
CA ASP A 26 15.46 -17.08 4.71
C ASP A 26 16.44 -17.00 3.54
N ALA A 27 16.07 -16.29 2.48
CA ALA A 27 16.89 -16.14 1.28
C ALA A 27 18.13 -15.24 1.49
N ASN A 28 18.04 -14.24 2.38
CA ASN A 28 19.17 -13.39 2.75
C ASN A 28 19.16 -13.16 4.28
N PRO A 29 19.68 -14.13 5.06
CA PRO A 29 19.68 -14.07 6.51
C PRO A 29 20.71 -13.07 7.02
N VAL A 30 20.27 -12.16 7.87
CA VAL A 30 21.12 -11.13 8.49
C VAL A 30 21.43 -11.50 9.93
N THR A 31 22.68 -11.33 10.32
CA THR A 31 23.12 -11.41 11.72
C THR A 31 23.45 -10.03 12.26
N VAL A 32 22.86 -9.67 13.39
CA VAL A 32 23.06 -8.40 14.07
C VAL A 32 23.61 -8.68 15.47
N THR A 33 24.60 -7.88 15.88
CA THR A 33 25.07 -7.86 17.26
C THR A 33 24.32 -6.76 18.04
N TYR A 34 23.87 -7.08 19.25
CA TYR A 34 23.17 -6.15 20.14
C TYR A 34 23.63 -6.33 21.59
N GLU A 35 23.36 -5.34 22.43
CA GLU A 35 23.60 -5.42 23.87
C GLU A 35 22.30 -5.81 24.59
N ASP A 36 22.34 -6.86 25.42
CA ASP A 36 21.18 -7.27 26.23
C ASP A 36 20.96 -6.33 27.43
N ALA A 37 19.83 -6.49 28.13
CA ALA A 37 19.50 -5.66 29.30
C ALA A 37 20.54 -5.69 30.44
N ASN A 38 21.45 -6.67 30.43
CA ASN A 38 22.52 -6.83 31.43
C ASN A 38 23.88 -6.31 30.91
N GLY A 39 23.92 -5.65 29.75
CA GLY A 39 25.15 -5.12 29.16
C GLY A 39 25.99 -6.15 28.42
N ASN A 40 25.48 -7.36 28.15
CA ASN A 40 26.25 -8.39 27.44
C ASN A 40 26.01 -8.28 25.93
N GLN A 41 27.08 -8.43 25.16
CA GLN A 41 27.02 -8.55 23.71
C GLN A 41 26.40 -9.90 23.31
N ARG A 42 25.35 -9.84 22.50
CA ARG A 42 24.59 -10.97 21.97
C ARG A 42 24.48 -10.86 20.46
N THR A 43 24.20 -11.99 19.80
CA THR A 43 23.93 -12.04 18.36
C THR A 43 22.52 -12.55 18.08
N PHE A 44 21.88 -11.92 17.10
CA PHE A 44 20.57 -12.29 16.58
C PHE A 44 20.69 -12.56 15.09
N THR A 45 20.26 -13.73 14.64
CA THR A 45 20.30 -14.14 13.24
C THR A 45 18.90 -14.42 12.74
N GLN A 46 18.50 -13.83 11.61
CA GLN A 46 17.26 -14.16 10.93
C GLN A 46 17.33 -15.54 10.28
N GLY A 47 16.19 -16.18 10.03
CA GLY A 47 16.14 -17.41 9.26
C GLY A 47 14.73 -17.76 8.80
N ASN A 48 14.50 -19.05 8.59
CA ASN A 48 13.24 -19.59 8.08
C ASN A 48 12.12 -19.66 9.13
N GLN A 49 12.28 -19.09 10.32
CA GLN A 49 11.22 -19.06 11.33
C GLN A 49 10.50 -17.71 11.30
N ILE A 50 9.17 -17.73 11.30
CA ILE A 50 8.35 -16.51 11.37
C ILE A 50 8.74 -15.66 12.60
N ASN A 51 8.96 -16.29 13.75
CA ASN A 51 9.35 -15.59 14.98
C ASN A 51 10.79 -15.03 14.95
N SER A 52 11.57 -15.27 13.89
CA SER A 52 12.90 -14.68 13.64
C SER A 52 12.85 -13.41 12.79
N CYS A 53 11.67 -13.03 12.30
CA CYS A 53 11.52 -11.85 11.43
C CYS A 53 10.20 -11.11 11.61
N HIS A 54 9.22 -11.69 12.30
CA HIS A 54 7.92 -11.09 12.55
C HIS A 54 7.44 -11.30 13.99
N HIS A 55 6.78 -10.28 14.54
CA HIS A 55 6.10 -10.32 15.83
C HIS A 55 4.66 -9.81 15.74
N TYR A 56 3.71 -10.60 16.24
CA TYR A 56 2.33 -10.16 16.38
C TYR A 56 2.16 -9.29 17.63
N GLY A 57 1.67 -8.06 17.46
CA GLY A 57 1.43 -7.15 18.58
C GLY A 57 0.18 -6.30 18.37
N GLN A 58 -0.41 -5.83 19.46
CA GLN A 58 -1.59 -4.96 19.39
C GLN A 58 -1.23 -3.57 18.82
N SER A 59 -2.14 -2.97 18.06
CA SER A 59 -2.03 -1.63 17.43
C SER A 59 -2.19 -0.47 18.44
N ILE A 60 -2.04 -0.71 19.74
CA ILE A 60 -2.31 0.28 20.80
C ILE A 60 -1.38 1.50 20.74
N ARG A 61 -0.24 1.38 20.04
CA ARG A 61 0.78 2.45 19.95
C ARG A 61 0.69 3.26 18.65
N ASN A 62 -0.31 3.00 17.80
CA ASN A 62 -0.39 3.60 16.47
C ASN A 62 -1.08 4.98 16.42
N VAL A 63 -1.22 5.66 17.57
CA VAL A 63 -2.02 6.89 17.75
C VAL A 63 -1.66 8.00 16.73
N ARG A 64 -0.38 8.12 16.35
CA ARG A 64 0.07 9.11 15.37
C ARG A 64 -0.39 8.79 13.95
N ILE A 65 -0.26 7.53 13.53
CA ILE A 65 -0.72 7.07 12.22
C ILE A 65 -2.25 7.17 12.16
N GLU A 66 -2.96 6.78 13.22
CA GLU A 66 -4.42 6.97 13.31
C GLU A 66 -4.84 8.45 13.24
N SER A 67 -4.08 9.34 13.88
CA SER A 67 -4.31 10.78 13.76
C SER A 67 -4.05 11.27 12.33
N TRP A 68 -3.04 10.75 11.66
CA TRP A 68 -2.73 11.08 10.27
C TRP A 68 -3.83 10.58 9.32
N TRP A 69 -4.30 9.33 9.48
CA TRP A 69 -5.45 8.80 8.74
C TRP A 69 -6.71 9.63 8.94
N ARG A 70 -6.95 10.13 10.16
CA ARG A 70 -8.07 11.03 10.44
C ARG A 70 -7.94 12.35 9.67
N LEU A 71 -6.74 12.92 9.61
CA LEU A 71 -6.47 14.15 8.85
C LEU A 71 -6.66 13.92 7.34
N LEU A 72 -6.08 12.85 6.79
CA LEU A 72 -6.25 12.47 5.40
C LEU A 72 -7.73 12.31 5.04
N ARG A 73 -8.46 11.56 5.86
CA ARG A 73 -9.89 11.35 5.67
C ARG A 73 -10.65 12.68 5.69
N GLY A 74 -10.41 13.52 6.69
CA GLY A 74 -11.12 14.78 6.86
C GLY A 74 -10.83 15.79 5.74
N ALA A 75 -9.58 15.92 5.33
CA ALA A 75 -9.13 16.92 4.37
C ALA A 75 -9.39 16.51 2.90
N VAL A 76 -9.22 15.22 2.57
CA VAL A 76 -9.23 14.74 1.18
C VAL A 76 -10.43 13.84 0.90
N ALA A 77 -10.60 12.75 1.66
CA ALA A 77 -11.56 11.71 1.30
C ALA A 77 -13.01 12.08 1.60
N GLN A 78 -13.26 12.84 2.67
CA GLN A 78 -14.60 13.07 3.19
C GLN A 78 -15.55 13.81 2.23
N PRO A 79 -15.10 14.82 1.46
CA PRO A 79 -15.91 15.43 0.39
C PRO A 79 -16.35 14.42 -0.67
N TRP A 80 -15.43 13.58 -1.16
CA TRP A 80 -15.72 12.56 -2.16
C TRP A 80 -16.69 11.49 -1.65
N ILE A 81 -16.49 11.01 -0.41
CA ILE A 81 -17.42 10.09 0.24
C ILE A 81 -18.84 10.68 0.29
N ARG A 82 -18.97 11.97 0.64
CA ARG A 82 -20.28 12.64 0.67
C ARG A 82 -20.89 12.76 -0.73
N TYR A 83 -20.08 13.13 -1.72
CA TYR A 83 -20.52 13.27 -3.09
C TYR A 83 -21.00 11.95 -3.69
N PHE A 84 -20.23 10.86 -3.55
CA PHE A 84 -20.64 9.55 -4.08
C PHE A 84 -21.85 8.97 -3.33
N ASN A 85 -21.97 9.21 -2.03
CA ASN A 85 -23.20 8.89 -1.29
C ASN A 85 -24.41 9.69 -1.80
N LEU A 86 -24.21 10.94 -2.23
CA LEU A 86 -25.27 11.74 -2.83
C LEU A 86 -25.72 11.15 -4.18
N LEU A 87 -24.78 10.75 -5.05
CA LEU A 87 -25.11 10.05 -6.30
C LEU A 87 -25.93 8.78 -6.03
N ALA A 88 -25.48 7.95 -5.08
CA ALA A 88 -26.20 6.73 -4.69
C ALA A 88 -27.61 7.04 -4.16
N SER A 89 -27.75 8.05 -3.29
CA SER A 89 -29.05 8.45 -2.74
C SER A 89 -30.04 8.95 -3.78
N ARG A 90 -29.54 9.47 -4.91
CA ARG A 90 -30.35 9.95 -6.04
C ARG A 90 -30.57 8.89 -7.11
N THR A 91 -30.16 7.64 -6.88
CA THR A 91 -30.19 6.55 -7.89
C THR A 91 -29.38 6.88 -9.16
N GLU A 92 -28.40 7.77 -9.02
CA GLU A 92 -27.44 8.14 -10.09
C GLU A 92 -26.18 7.26 -10.05
N PHE A 93 -26.09 6.40 -9.05
CA PHE A 93 -25.09 5.35 -8.92
C PHE A 93 -25.76 4.11 -8.33
N ASP A 94 -25.67 3.00 -9.05
CA ASP A 94 -26.16 1.66 -8.68
C ASP A 94 -25.02 0.63 -8.59
N GLY A 95 -23.79 1.00 -8.99
CA GLY A 95 -22.60 0.15 -8.92
C GLY A 95 -22.44 -0.79 -10.11
N THR A 96 -23.19 -0.59 -11.20
CA THR A 96 -22.98 -1.29 -12.48
C THR A 96 -21.57 -1.12 -13.03
N LEU A 97 -21.15 -2.00 -13.94
CA LEU A 97 -19.83 -1.87 -14.59
C LEU A 97 -19.68 -0.50 -15.29
N ALA A 98 -20.74 -0.02 -15.93
CA ALA A 98 -20.75 1.31 -16.55
C ALA A 98 -20.56 2.45 -15.54
N ASP A 99 -21.17 2.36 -14.35
CA ASP A 99 -20.93 3.33 -13.28
C ASP A 99 -19.48 3.32 -12.85
N GLN A 100 -18.91 2.14 -12.61
CA GLN A 100 -17.54 1.99 -12.14
C GLN A 100 -16.55 2.54 -13.18
N ILE A 101 -16.74 2.23 -14.46
CA ILE A 101 -15.92 2.74 -15.56
C ILE A 101 -16.00 4.27 -15.62
N ALA A 102 -17.22 4.83 -15.64
CA ALA A 102 -17.39 6.28 -15.73
C ALA A 102 -16.84 7.02 -14.51
N LEU A 103 -17.02 6.47 -13.29
CA LEU A 103 -16.44 7.04 -12.08
C LEU A 103 -14.92 7.05 -12.12
N TYR A 104 -14.29 5.93 -12.48
CA TYR A 104 -12.83 5.85 -12.52
C TYR A 104 -12.22 6.72 -13.63
N ALA A 105 -12.85 6.78 -14.80
CA ALA A 105 -12.39 7.63 -15.90
C ALA A 105 -12.38 9.12 -15.52
N ILE A 106 -13.43 9.60 -14.82
CA ILE A 106 -13.57 11.03 -14.51
C ILE A 106 -12.87 11.41 -13.20
N TYR A 107 -13.08 10.62 -12.15
CA TYR A 107 -12.66 10.99 -10.79
C TYR A 107 -11.38 10.29 -10.34
N GLY A 108 -10.96 9.20 -11.01
CA GLY A 108 -9.83 8.39 -10.59
C GLY A 108 -8.53 9.18 -10.48
N SER A 109 -8.14 9.86 -11.56
CA SER A 109 -6.94 10.73 -11.60
C SER A 109 -7.06 11.90 -10.63
N ILE A 110 -8.20 12.61 -10.63
CA ILE A 110 -8.45 13.75 -9.73
C ILE A 110 -8.24 13.35 -8.26
N ILE A 111 -8.85 12.24 -7.85
CA ILE A 111 -8.75 11.75 -6.48
C ILE A 111 -7.30 11.36 -6.19
N ARG A 112 -6.66 10.57 -7.06
CA ARG A 112 -5.26 10.16 -6.89
C ARG A 112 -4.32 11.35 -6.73
N ASP A 113 -4.45 12.38 -7.56
CA ASP A 113 -3.67 13.60 -7.49
C ASP A 113 -3.90 14.33 -6.16
N MET A 114 -5.14 14.40 -5.68
CA MET A 114 -5.44 14.99 -4.37
C MET A 114 -4.79 14.21 -3.21
N PHE A 115 -4.80 12.87 -3.26
CA PHE A 115 -4.12 12.03 -2.27
C PHE A 115 -2.60 12.21 -2.34
N ALA A 116 -2.01 12.23 -3.55
CA ALA A 116 -0.59 12.46 -3.76
C ALA A 116 -0.14 13.83 -3.22
N ASN A 117 -0.90 14.88 -3.53
CA ASN A 117 -0.66 16.24 -3.03
C ASN A 117 -0.73 16.32 -1.50
N PHE A 118 -1.68 15.63 -0.87
CA PHE A 118 -1.75 15.58 0.59
C PHE A 118 -0.54 14.90 1.21
N VAL A 119 -0.05 13.80 0.61
CA VAL A 119 1.16 13.10 1.07
C VAL A 119 2.38 14.03 0.95
N GLN A 120 2.55 14.69 -0.21
CA GLN A 120 3.64 15.63 -0.43
C GLN A 120 3.61 16.79 0.58
N LEU A 121 2.44 17.39 0.79
CA LEU A 121 2.26 18.46 1.77
C LEU A 121 2.61 17.98 3.19
N SER A 122 2.06 16.84 3.61
CA SER A 122 2.35 16.23 4.91
C SER A 122 3.84 16.01 5.12
N ASN A 123 4.54 15.51 4.10
CA ASN A 123 5.96 15.20 4.16
C ASN A 123 6.86 16.45 4.15
N SER A 124 6.37 17.60 3.69
CA SER A 124 7.07 18.89 3.72
C SER A 124 6.91 19.65 5.04
N HIS A 125 5.93 19.30 5.87
CA HIS A 125 5.68 20.01 7.12
C HIS A 125 6.78 19.74 8.15
N THR A 126 7.45 20.80 8.61
CA THR A 126 8.47 20.68 9.65
C THR A 126 7.86 20.35 11.01
N ILE A 127 8.25 19.20 11.57
CA ILE A 127 8.03 18.86 12.98
C ILE A 127 8.88 19.80 13.82
N ARG A 128 8.22 20.67 14.57
CA ARG A 128 8.89 21.65 15.44
C ARG A 128 9.45 20.96 16.68
N LYS A 129 10.59 21.44 17.17
CA LYS A 129 11.16 21.03 18.46
C LYS A 129 10.17 21.34 19.59
N GLN A 130 9.92 20.36 20.46
CA GLN A 130 8.99 20.47 21.58
C GLN A 130 9.78 20.41 22.90
N ALA A 131 9.70 21.46 23.72
CA ALA A 131 10.54 21.61 24.93
C ALA A 131 10.37 20.46 25.95
N ASN A 132 9.16 19.90 26.06
CA ASN A 132 8.85 18.84 27.03
C ASN A 132 8.82 17.44 26.40
N ARG A 133 9.36 17.27 25.18
CA ARG A 133 9.36 16.00 24.44
C ARG A 133 10.66 15.82 23.68
N GLU A 134 11.72 15.53 24.43
CA GLU A 134 13.08 15.34 23.91
C GLU A 134 13.18 14.18 22.89
N HIS A 135 12.34 13.15 23.04
CA HIS A 135 12.26 12.02 22.11
C HIS A 135 11.64 12.37 20.73
N VAL A 136 11.07 13.58 20.55
CA VAL A 136 10.50 14.01 19.27
C VAL A 136 11.61 14.64 18.42
N VAL A 137 12.00 13.92 17.37
CA VAL A 137 12.95 14.43 16.37
C VAL A 137 12.30 15.56 15.57
N SER A 138 12.93 16.73 15.58
CA SER A 138 12.51 17.88 14.77
C SER A 138 13.10 17.82 13.37
N GLY A 139 12.34 18.22 12.36
CA GLY A 139 12.74 18.18 10.95
C GLY A 139 11.55 17.95 10.04
N GLN A 140 11.77 17.91 8.72
CA GLN A 140 10.73 17.49 7.78
C GLN A 140 10.68 15.96 7.75
N PRO A 141 9.50 15.33 7.75
CA PRO A 141 9.37 13.88 7.68
C PRO A 141 10.19 13.24 6.55
N ILE A 142 10.21 13.86 5.36
CA ILE A 142 10.98 13.34 4.23
C ILE A 142 12.50 13.34 4.48
N ASP A 143 13.01 14.40 5.11
CA ASP A 143 14.43 14.52 5.45
C ASP A 143 14.78 13.53 6.57
N LEU A 144 13.92 13.43 7.59
CA LEU A 144 14.11 12.51 8.71
C LEU A 144 14.12 11.06 8.25
N TYR A 145 13.22 10.69 7.33
CA TYR A 145 13.15 9.35 6.75
C TYR A 145 14.42 8.99 5.97
N ASN A 146 14.98 9.95 5.24
CA ASN A 146 16.21 9.76 4.47
C ASN A 146 17.49 10.11 5.24
N SER A 147 17.39 10.41 6.55
CA SER A 147 18.54 10.81 7.34
C SER A 147 19.38 9.62 7.78
N ASP A 148 20.69 9.80 7.78
CA ASP A 148 21.64 8.86 8.38
C ASP A 148 21.84 9.11 9.89
N SER A 149 21.00 9.97 10.49
CA SER A 149 21.10 10.36 11.90
C SER A 149 20.72 9.23 12.87
N VAL A 150 20.00 8.22 12.38
CA VAL A 150 19.58 7.04 13.12
C VAL A 150 19.95 5.81 12.31
N GLN A 151 20.30 4.72 13.02
CA GLN A 151 20.59 3.44 12.37
C GLN A 151 19.41 3.00 11.48
N ASN A 152 19.70 2.79 10.19
CA ASN A 152 18.75 2.19 9.27
C ASN A 152 18.74 0.67 9.48
N TRP A 153 17.59 0.15 9.92
CA TRP A 153 17.35 -1.28 10.13
C TRP A 153 16.79 -1.99 8.89
N GLY A 154 16.89 -1.36 7.73
CA GLY A 154 16.53 -1.95 6.45
C GLY A 154 17.62 -2.87 5.91
N VAL A 155 17.21 -4.05 5.48
CA VAL A 155 18.05 -5.03 4.78
C VAL A 155 17.93 -4.79 3.29
N ARG A 156 19.05 -4.49 2.61
CA ARG A 156 19.08 -4.34 1.16
C ARG A 156 18.84 -5.70 0.51
N ILE A 157 17.99 -5.71 -0.51
CA ILE A 157 17.81 -6.88 -1.37
C ILE A 157 18.90 -6.77 -2.43
N ASN A 158 19.62 -7.86 -2.71
CA ASN A 158 20.70 -7.85 -3.68
C ASN A 158 20.20 -7.38 -5.06
N GLU A 159 21.07 -6.70 -5.80
CA GLU A 159 20.78 -6.22 -7.16
C GLU A 159 21.09 -7.27 -8.24
N ASP A 160 21.87 -8.30 -7.91
CA ASP A 160 22.15 -9.43 -8.80
C ASP A 160 20.90 -10.32 -8.91
N ASP A 161 20.44 -10.55 -10.14
CA ASP A 161 19.28 -11.40 -10.45
C ASP A 161 19.46 -12.87 -10.03
N ASN A 162 20.71 -13.31 -9.81
CA ASN A 162 21.03 -14.66 -9.35
C ASN A 162 21.16 -14.78 -7.82
N ALA A 163 21.04 -13.68 -7.07
CA ALA A 163 21.04 -13.74 -5.63
C ALA A 163 19.74 -14.35 -5.11
N ASP A 164 19.82 -15.21 -4.09
CA ASP A 164 18.68 -15.97 -3.57
C ASP A 164 17.48 -15.07 -3.18
N ASP A 165 17.73 -13.91 -2.55
CA ASP A 165 16.68 -12.96 -2.16
C ASP A 165 16.09 -12.19 -3.32
N ARG A 166 16.87 -11.91 -4.37
CA ARG A 166 16.36 -11.31 -5.61
C ARG A 166 15.49 -12.30 -6.38
N MET A 167 15.93 -13.56 -6.51
CA MET A 167 15.13 -14.62 -7.12
C MET A 167 13.82 -14.84 -6.37
N ALA A 168 13.87 -14.87 -5.03
CA ALA A 168 12.67 -14.99 -4.20
C ALA A 168 11.72 -13.80 -4.37
N LEU A 169 12.25 -12.57 -4.46
CA LEU A 169 11.45 -11.38 -4.76
C LEU A 169 10.76 -11.49 -6.13
N ASN A 170 11.53 -11.84 -7.17
CA ASN A 170 11.00 -11.95 -8.53
C ASN A 170 9.89 -13.01 -8.62
N GLN A 171 10.07 -14.17 -7.96
CA GLN A 171 9.02 -15.19 -7.87
C GLN A 171 7.72 -14.69 -7.20
N MET A 172 7.83 -13.82 -6.19
CA MET A 172 6.64 -13.21 -5.56
C MET A 172 5.98 -12.14 -6.42
N LEU A 173 6.73 -11.50 -7.32
CA LEU A 173 6.24 -10.44 -8.21
C LEU A 173 5.69 -10.98 -9.54
N ASP A 174 6.13 -12.15 -9.99
CA ASP A 174 5.72 -12.79 -11.26
C ASP A 174 4.18 -12.82 -11.46
N PRO A 175 3.34 -13.19 -10.46
CA PRO A 175 1.89 -13.17 -10.63
C PRO A 175 1.29 -11.77 -10.80
N LEU A 176 2.06 -10.72 -10.52
CA LEU A 176 1.66 -9.32 -10.59
C LEU A 176 2.23 -8.60 -11.82
N GLU A 177 3.00 -9.28 -12.67
CA GLU A 177 3.67 -8.66 -13.84
C GLU A 177 2.68 -7.94 -14.77
N SER A 178 1.50 -8.53 -14.96
CA SER A 178 0.44 -7.94 -15.81
C SER A 178 -0.44 -6.91 -15.11
N VAL A 179 -0.20 -6.63 -13.81
CA VAL A 179 -1.05 -5.77 -12.98
C VAL A 179 -0.41 -4.40 -12.84
N ASP A 180 -0.99 -3.43 -13.53
CA ASP A 180 -0.64 -2.02 -13.36
C ASP A 180 -1.45 -1.42 -12.21
N ILE A 181 -0.81 -1.24 -11.05
CA ILE A 181 -1.42 -0.65 -9.86
C ILE A 181 -1.80 0.83 -10.06
N ASP A 182 -1.20 1.48 -11.04
CA ASP A 182 -1.43 2.88 -11.38
C ASP A 182 -2.57 3.05 -12.39
N ARG A 183 -3.19 1.96 -12.89
CA ARG A 183 -4.38 2.02 -13.75
C ARG A 183 -5.62 1.45 -13.08
N LEU A 184 -6.73 2.18 -13.15
CA LEU A 184 -8.04 1.72 -12.66
C LEU A 184 -8.86 1.01 -13.75
N LEU A 185 -8.58 1.34 -15.00
CA LEU A 185 -9.25 0.83 -16.19
C LEU A 185 -8.26 0.08 -17.07
N ALA A 186 -8.73 -0.93 -17.78
CA ALA A 186 -7.92 -1.54 -18.82
C ALA A 186 -7.53 -0.48 -19.87
N GLU A 187 -6.34 -0.61 -20.46
CA GLU A 187 -5.78 0.40 -21.37
C GLU A 187 -6.74 0.80 -22.49
N GLU A 188 -7.36 -0.17 -23.16
CA GLU A 188 -8.33 0.09 -24.24
C GLU A 188 -9.58 0.83 -23.74
N THR A 189 -9.99 0.59 -22.50
CA THR A 189 -11.15 1.25 -21.87
C THR A 189 -10.83 2.69 -21.52
N GLU A 190 -9.64 2.95 -21.00
CA GLU A 190 -9.14 4.29 -20.70
C GLU A 190 -9.07 5.14 -21.98
N VAL A 191 -8.42 4.63 -23.02
CA VAL A 191 -8.33 5.29 -24.34
C VAL A 191 -9.71 5.60 -24.92
N TRP A 192 -10.65 4.65 -24.80
CA TRP A 192 -12.02 4.86 -25.28
C TRP A 192 -12.73 5.95 -24.47
N CYS A 193 -12.60 5.94 -23.13
CA CYS A 193 -13.22 6.95 -22.27
C CYS A 193 -12.65 8.34 -22.54
N ASP A 194 -11.33 8.47 -22.68
CA ASP A 194 -10.65 9.73 -22.96
C ASP A 194 -11.11 10.34 -24.29
N ALA A 195 -11.29 9.52 -25.33
CA ALA A 195 -11.83 9.98 -26.60
C ALA A 195 -13.24 10.58 -26.43
N ARG A 196 -14.11 9.93 -25.65
CA ARG A 196 -15.47 10.43 -25.39
C ARG A 196 -15.47 11.68 -24.52
N LEU A 197 -14.59 11.74 -23.52
CA LEU A 197 -14.43 12.90 -22.65
C LEU A 197 -13.88 14.11 -23.43
N GLN A 198 -12.98 13.89 -24.38
CA GLN A 198 -12.48 14.93 -25.27
C GLN A 198 -13.59 15.48 -26.19
N GLU A 199 -14.43 14.62 -26.76
CA GLU A 199 -15.54 15.03 -27.64
C GLU A 199 -16.55 15.93 -26.92
N VAL A 200 -16.72 15.76 -25.61
CA VAL A 200 -17.65 16.55 -24.79
C VAL A 200 -17.00 17.75 -24.11
N GLY A 201 -15.69 17.97 -24.32
CA GLY A 201 -14.94 19.10 -23.79
C GLY A 201 -14.68 19.00 -22.28
N PHE A 202 -14.51 17.79 -21.75
CA PHE A 202 -14.25 17.57 -20.32
C PHE A 202 -12.93 18.19 -19.86
N PHE A 203 -11.86 18.04 -20.65
CA PHE A 203 -10.51 18.46 -20.25
C PHE A 203 -10.34 19.99 -20.22
N GLU A 204 -11.17 20.72 -20.96
CA GLU A 204 -11.22 22.19 -20.94
C GLU A 204 -12.28 22.73 -19.97
N ALA A 205 -13.07 21.86 -19.34
CA ALA A 205 -14.17 22.27 -18.47
C ALA A 205 -13.66 22.87 -17.15
N THR A 206 -14.28 23.97 -16.73
CA THR A 206 -14.04 24.55 -15.41
C THR A 206 -15.03 23.97 -14.38
N ILE A 207 -14.56 23.73 -13.16
CA ILE A 207 -15.43 23.26 -12.07
C ILE A 207 -16.32 24.42 -11.61
N THR A 208 -17.59 24.37 -12.00
CA THR A 208 -18.61 25.36 -11.63
C THR A 208 -19.27 25.05 -10.28
N ASP A 209 -19.57 23.79 -10.00
CA ASP A 209 -20.08 23.31 -8.71
C ASP A 209 -19.03 22.47 -7.97
N LYS A 210 -18.52 23.00 -6.86
CA LYS A 210 -17.55 22.31 -5.99
C LYS A 210 -18.18 21.16 -5.20
N LYS A 211 -19.50 21.12 -5.03
CA LYS A 211 -20.22 20.06 -4.31
C LYS A 211 -20.57 18.88 -5.20
N GLU A 212 -20.77 19.12 -6.49
CA GLU A 212 -21.11 18.12 -7.50
C GLU A 212 -20.20 18.22 -8.72
N PRO A 213 -18.87 18.06 -8.55
CA PRO A 213 -17.91 18.30 -9.61
C PRO A 213 -18.13 17.31 -10.77
N HIS A 214 -18.16 17.84 -12.01
CA HIS A 214 -18.26 17.06 -13.24
C HIS A 214 -19.43 16.06 -13.32
N ARG A 215 -20.49 16.24 -12.52
CA ARG A 215 -21.64 15.32 -12.47
C ARG A 215 -22.27 15.07 -13.84
N GLU A 216 -22.42 16.12 -14.65
CA GLU A 216 -23.00 16.02 -15.99
C GLU A 216 -22.13 15.13 -16.92
N PHE A 217 -20.81 15.30 -16.88
CA PHE A 217 -19.88 14.46 -17.63
C PHE A 217 -19.97 13.00 -17.19
N TYR A 218 -20.08 12.76 -15.88
CA TYR A 218 -20.26 11.42 -15.33
C TYR A 218 -21.53 10.75 -15.84
N LEU A 219 -22.68 11.41 -15.72
CA LEU A 219 -23.94 10.84 -16.20
C LEU A 219 -23.90 10.58 -17.70
N ARG A 220 -23.32 11.50 -18.48
CA ARG A 220 -23.22 11.35 -19.93
C ARG A 220 -22.30 10.19 -20.34
N LEU A 221 -21.10 10.12 -19.75
CA LEU A 221 -20.15 9.04 -20.04
C LEU A 221 -20.73 7.68 -19.64
N ARG A 222 -21.39 7.60 -18.48
CA ARG A 222 -22.07 6.38 -18.04
C ARG A 222 -23.07 5.86 -19.07
N GLU A 223 -23.95 6.72 -19.59
CA GLU A 223 -24.92 6.30 -20.61
C GLU A 223 -24.23 5.87 -21.92
N GLN A 224 -23.14 6.53 -22.30
CA GLN A 224 -22.34 6.12 -23.46
C GLN A 224 -21.70 4.74 -23.26
N VAL A 225 -21.15 4.47 -22.06
CA VAL A 225 -20.58 3.16 -21.73
C VAL A 225 -21.66 2.07 -21.77
N ARG A 226 -22.84 2.33 -21.19
CA ARG A 226 -23.99 1.39 -21.23
C ARG A 226 -24.38 1.06 -22.67
N ALA A 227 -24.60 2.08 -23.49
CA ALA A 227 -24.97 1.89 -24.90
C ALA A 227 -23.89 1.13 -25.69
N HIS A 228 -22.60 1.40 -25.44
CA HIS A 228 -21.50 0.68 -26.07
C HIS A 228 -21.49 -0.80 -25.64
N GLN A 229 -21.67 -1.09 -24.35
CA GLN A 229 -21.74 -2.46 -23.83
C GLN A 229 -22.94 -3.23 -24.39
N ASP A 230 -24.11 -2.61 -24.44
CA ASP A 230 -25.34 -3.20 -25.00
C ASP A 230 -25.19 -3.50 -26.50
N SER A 231 -24.38 -2.72 -27.22
CA SER A 231 -24.11 -2.95 -28.65
C SER A 231 -23.18 -4.13 -28.93
N GLY A 232 -22.40 -4.58 -27.94
CA GLY A 232 -21.36 -5.61 -28.12
C GLY A 232 -20.19 -5.19 -29.00
N ALA A 233 -20.02 -3.89 -29.25
CA ALA A 233 -18.93 -3.36 -30.06
C ALA A 233 -17.56 -3.47 -29.35
N GLN A 234 -16.49 -3.51 -30.15
CA GLN A 234 -15.12 -3.44 -29.64
C GLN A 234 -14.70 -1.97 -29.38
N PRO A 235 -13.84 -1.70 -28.37
CA PRO A 235 -13.27 -2.65 -27.42
C PRO A 235 -14.29 -3.08 -26.36
N ILE A 236 -14.06 -4.24 -25.73
CA ILE A 236 -14.84 -4.65 -24.55
C ILE A 236 -14.40 -3.79 -23.37
N LEU A 237 -15.29 -2.92 -22.90
CA LEU A 237 -15.01 -1.99 -21.83
C LEU A 237 -14.98 -2.70 -20.47
N GLN A 238 -13.88 -2.60 -19.74
CA GLN A 238 -13.63 -3.31 -18.50
C GLN A 238 -12.68 -2.55 -17.55
N LEU A 239 -12.74 -2.90 -16.28
CA LEU A 239 -11.81 -2.41 -15.26
C LEU A 239 -10.43 -3.05 -15.45
N SER A 240 -9.40 -2.45 -14.85
CA SER A 240 -8.12 -3.15 -14.69
C SER A 240 -8.35 -4.48 -13.99
N PRO A 241 -7.64 -5.56 -14.39
CA PRO A 241 -7.73 -6.83 -13.70
C PRO A 241 -7.34 -6.61 -12.24
N ILE A 242 -8.23 -6.98 -11.33
CA ILE A 242 -7.88 -7.06 -9.92
C ILE A 242 -6.83 -8.17 -9.83
N PRO A 243 -5.66 -7.95 -9.20
CA PRO A 243 -4.73 -9.04 -8.92
C PRO A 243 -5.50 -10.12 -8.15
N LEU A 244 -5.84 -11.20 -8.84
CA LEU A 244 -6.47 -12.35 -8.23
C LEU A 244 -5.40 -12.99 -7.38
N GLY A 245 -5.63 -13.10 -6.06
CA GLY A 245 -4.80 -13.99 -5.26
C GLY A 245 -4.29 -13.50 -3.92
N GLY A 246 -4.83 -12.44 -3.33
CA GLY A 246 -4.45 -12.10 -1.95
C GLY A 246 -4.47 -13.32 -0.98
N LEU A 247 -5.42 -14.24 -1.15
CA LEU A 247 -5.48 -15.50 -0.38
C LEU A 247 -4.85 -16.71 -1.08
N SER A 248 -5.07 -16.93 -2.38
CA SER A 248 -4.54 -18.10 -3.09
C SER A 248 -3.03 -17.99 -3.32
N GLU A 249 -2.53 -16.80 -3.63
CA GLU A 249 -1.10 -16.53 -3.75
C GLU A 249 -0.43 -16.58 -2.38
N TYR A 250 -1.09 -16.07 -1.35
CA TYR A 250 -0.69 -16.29 0.04
C TYR A 250 -0.59 -17.79 0.39
N MET A 251 -1.61 -18.59 0.06
CA MET A 251 -1.60 -20.03 0.31
C MET A 251 -0.46 -20.71 -0.46
N SER A 252 -0.22 -20.32 -1.72
CA SER A 252 0.91 -20.81 -2.52
C SER A 252 2.27 -20.47 -1.88
N LEU A 253 2.44 -19.22 -1.44
CA LEU A 253 3.66 -18.75 -0.77
C LEU A 253 3.88 -19.43 0.58
N ILE A 254 2.80 -19.63 1.36
CA ILE A 254 2.85 -20.39 2.61
C ILE A 254 3.15 -21.85 2.35
N ASP A 255 2.54 -22.49 1.36
CA ASP A 255 2.79 -23.89 1.05
C ASP A 255 4.21 -24.08 0.56
N GLY A 256 4.74 -23.14 -0.22
CA GLY A 256 6.15 -23.11 -0.63
C GLY A 256 7.10 -22.91 0.55
N PHE A 257 6.78 -21.98 1.44
CA PHE A 257 7.53 -21.76 2.68
C PHE A 257 7.49 -22.98 3.61
N ASN A 258 6.32 -23.57 3.82
CA ASN A 258 6.14 -24.75 4.66
C ASN A 258 6.88 -25.96 4.10
N ARG A 259 6.82 -26.20 2.78
CA ARG A 259 7.63 -27.24 2.12
C ARG A 259 9.12 -27.04 2.36
N ARG A 260 9.65 -25.83 2.13
CA ARG A 260 11.05 -25.49 2.43
C ARG A 260 11.40 -25.68 3.91
N ARG A 261 10.47 -25.40 4.82
CA ARG A 261 10.64 -25.57 6.27
C ARG A 261 10.56 -27.03 6.71
N GLU A 262 9.77 -27.87 6.06
CA GLU A 262 9.69 -29.31 6.33
C GLU A 262 10.95 -30.04 5.84
N ASP A 263 11.53 -29.57 4.73
CA ASP A 263 12.74 -30.13 4.14
C ASP A 263 14.05 -29.63 4.81
N SER A 264 13.99 -28.67 5.74
CA SER A 264 15.17 -28.07 6.37
C SER A 264 15.04 -27.90 7.89
N SER A 265 16.14 -28.11 8.61
CA SER A 265 16.18 -27.80 10.05
C SER A 265 15.84 -26.32 10.29
N PRO A 266 15.10 -25.98 11.37
CA PRO A 266 14.79 -24.59 11.70
C PRO A 266 16.08 -23.78 11.89
N ARG A 267 16.17 -22.63 11.19
CA ARG A 267 17.30 -21.69 11.21
C ARG A 267 16.85 -20.35 11.79
N GLY A 268 17.81 -19.61 12.35
CA GLY A 268 17.58 -18.30 12.96
C GLY A 268 17.13 -18.36 14.41
N ASN A 269 17.32 -17.25 15.11
CA ASN A 269 16.98 -17.06 16.51
C ASN A 269 15.58 -16.41 16.60
N PRO A 270 14.75 -16.74 17.61
CA PRO A 270 13.58 -15.93 17.92
C PRO A 270 13.97 -14.47 18.18
N ILE A 271 13.09 -13.53 17.81
CA ILE A 271 13.30 -12.10 18.07
C ILE A 271 13.50 -11.88 19.57
N PRO A 272 14.63 -11.29 19.99
CA PRO A 272 14.88 -11.01 21.39
C PRO A 272 13.90 -9.97 21.96
N PRO A 273 13.53 -10.05 23.24
CA PRO A 273 12.68 -9.05 23.90
C PRO A 273 13.19 -7.62 23.75
N GLU A 274 14.50 -7.40 23.69
CA GLU A 274 15.15 -6.09 23.52
C GLU A 274 14.79 -5.39 22.21
N PHE A 275 14.44 -6.15 21.17
CA PHE A 275 13.93 -5.59 19.91
C PHE A 275 12.42 -5.29 19.96
N LEU A 276 11.71 -5.86 20.94
CA LEU A 276 10.27 -5.69 21.14
C LEU A 276 9.95 -4.60 22.16
N GLU A 277 10.83 -4.44 23.14
CA GLU A 277 10.82 -3.41 24.16
C GLU A 277 11.58 -2.18 23.67
N VAL A 278 10.86 -1.23 23.08
CA VAL A 278 11.35 0.15 23.10
C VAL A 278 11.26 0.62 24.54
N ASN A 279 12.37 0.53 25.27
CA ASN A 279 12.59 1.27 26.51
C ASN A 279 12.26 2.75 26.25
N GLY A 280 11.23 3.27 26.93
CA GLY A 280 10.83 4.66 26.77
C GLY A 280 9.36 4.89 27.13
N SER A 281 9.13 5.08 28.42
CA SER A 281 7.92 5.62 29.04
C SER A 281 7.28 6.76 28.23
N TYR A 282 5.95 6.71 28.07
CA TYR A 282 5.14 7.81 27.56
C TYR A 282 5.14 9.02 28.49
#